data_AF-A0A429ECF6-F1
#
_entry.id   AF-A0A429ECF6-F1
#
_cell.length_a   1.000
_cell.length_b   1.000
_cell.length_c   1.000
_cell.angle_alpha   90.00
_cell.angle_beta   90.00
_cell.angle_gamma   90.00
#
_symmetry.space_group_name_H-M   'P 1'
#
loop_
_entity.id
_entity.type
_entity.pdbx_description
1 polymer ?
#
loop_
_entity_poly.entity_id
_entity_poly.type
_entity_poly.pdbx_seq_one_letter_code
_entity_poly.pdbx_strand_id
1 'polypeptide(L)'
;MTAAGLALALPFGGLARAELNRSALESLNLDAATTKKVKDYDAYRTKVERQEDKARKAVRFAKKQIGKPYRWGAEGPSAYDCSGLVMAAWREAGVRIPRVTYAQYRKIDRKVKLKNLKPGDLVFFRNRGHVGMYVGDDRYLHAPNSGERVRINKLTKRRKKQFAGAVRPGAPEKREFPVEIKELAEKIDRMSEKPAGAPPDKTRTPADPHFAQHASPPPAKPPIGSPAGDAQHAEPPARPGKPNHAPAKNPPSEHHSGKMAAKAAGTYHWPTRPAGFDYWAAVAQSAAPMTAPGHRPH
;
A
#
# COMPACT_ATOMS: atom_id res chain seq x y z
N MET A 1 24.27 -13.64 -35.85
CA MET A 1 22.97 -13.05 -35.44
C MET A 1 22.77 -13.30 -33.95
N THR A 2 22.10 -12.39 -33.26
CA THR A 2 22.04 -12.31 -31.79
C THR A 2 21.09 -13.33 -31.17
N ALA A 3 21.59 -14.14 -30.24
CA ALA A 3 20.75 -14.97 -29.37
C ALA A 3 20.09 -14.09 -28.31
N ALA A 4 18.77 -13.91 -28.39
CA ALA A 4 18.00 -13.18 -27.41
C ALA A 4 17.89 -13.99 -26.11
N GLY A 5 18.75 -13.67 -25.14
CA GLY A 5 18.67 -14.24 -23.79
C GLY A 5 17.39 -13.81 -23.09
N LEU A 6 16.40 -14.71 -23.02
CA LEU A 6 15.14 -14.47 -22.33
C LEU A 6 15.39 -14.49 -20.81
N ALA A 7 15.74 -13.33 -20.25
CA ALA A 7 15.93 -13.17 -18.81
C ALA A 7 14.59 -13.39 -18.10
N LEU A 8 14.40 -14.59 -17.52
CA LEU A 8 13.22 -14.95 -16.76
C LEU A 8 13.21 -14.19 -15.43
N ALA A 9 12.72 -12.96 -15.44
CA ALA A 9 12.57 -12.13 -14.26
C ALA A 9 11.51 -12.74 -13.33
N LEU A 10 11.96 -13.55 -12.36
CA LEU A 10 11.09 -14.08 -11.31
C LEU A 10 10.41 -12.91 -10.58
N PRO A 11 9.07 -12.89 -10.46
CA PRO A 11 8.40 -11.85 -9.72
C PRO A 11 8.71 -12.02 -8.24
N PHE A 12 9.30 -11.00 -7.61
CA PHE A 12 9.37 -10.86 -6.15
C PHE A 12 7.97 -10.56 -5.55
N GLY A 13 7.03 -11.45 -5.81
CA GLY A 13 5.80 -11.60 -5.05
C GLY A 13 6.12 -12.32 -3.76
N GLY A 14 5.72 -11.73 -2.63
CA GLY A 14 5.91 -12.34 -1.31
C GLY A 14 5.04 -13.59 -1.18
N LEU A 15 5.60 -14.74 -1.53
CA LEU A 15 5.23 -15.98 -0.84
C LEU A 15 5.75 -15.82 0.60
N ALA A 16 4.89 -16.10 1.58
CA ALA A 16 5.35 -16.21 2.96
C ALA A 16 6.47 -17.24 3.01
N ARG A 17 7.54 -16.97 3.78
CA ARG A 17 8.67 -17.89 3.94
C ARG A 17 8.18 -19.32 4.17
N ALA A 18 8.74 -20.27 3.42
CA ALA A 18 8.42 -21.68 3.60
C ALA A 18 8.76 -22.08 5.04
N GLU A 19 7.92 -22.92 5.65
CA GLU A 19 8.14 -23.37 7.03
C GLU A 19 9.50 -24.07 7.14
N LEU A 20 10.27 -23.76 8.20
CA LEU A 20 11.63 -24.27 8.40
C LEU A 20 11.71 -25.78 8.12
N ASN A 21 12.63 -26.18 7.24
CA ASN A 21 12.80 -27.58 6.87
C ASN A 21 13.12 -28.42 8.12
N ARG A 22 12.22 -29.37 8.40
CA ARG A 22 12.30 -30.24 9.57
C ARG A 22 13.57 -31.09 9.59
N SER A 23 13.97 -31.65 8.46
CA SER A 23 15.19 -32.45 8.34
C SER A 23 16.46 -31.61 8.55
N ALA A 24 16.46 -30.35 8.13
CA ALA A 24 17.57 -29.42 8.35
C ALA A 24 17.67 -28.91 9.81
N LEU A 25 16.55 -28.92 10.56
CA LEU A 25 16.55 -28.72 12.01
C LEU A 25 17.06 -29.97 12.75
N GLU A 26 16.60 -31.15 12.36
CA GLU A 26 16.97 -32.44 12.97
C GLU A 26 18.46 -32.75 12.73
N SER A 27 19.01 -32.46 11.54
CA SER A 27 20.43 -32.71 11.21
C SER A 27 21.43 -31.86 12.02
N LEU A 28 20.98 -30.79 12.69
CA LEU A 28 21.86 -29.91 13.47
C LEU A 28 22.01 -30.34 14.94
N ASN A 29 21.26 -31.34 15.41
CA ASN A 29 21.30 -31.82 16.80
C ASN A 29 21.22 -30.70 17.85
N LEU A 30 20.40 -29.67 17.57
CA LEU A 30 20.22 -28.51 18.46
C LEU A 30 19.47 -28.90 19.73
N ASP A 31 19.84 -28.29 20.85
CA ASP A 31 19.07 -28.43 22.08
C ASP A 31 17.63 -27.89 21.92
N ALA A 32 16.73 -28.35 22.80
CA ALA A 32 15.31 -28.01 22.72
C ALA A 32 15.03 -26.50 22.86
N ALA A 33 15.82 -25.77 23.66
CA ALA A 33 15.65 -24.33 23.87
C ALA A 33 16.13 -23.52 22.65
N THR A 34 17.25 -23.90 22.04
CA THR A 34 17.73 -23.30 20.78
C THR A 34 16.78 -23.60 19.63
N THR A 35 16.33 -24.85 19.48
CA THR A 35 15.31 -25.25 18.50
C THR A 35 14.03 -24.41 18.65
N LYS A 36 13.56 -24.20 19.88
CA LYS A 36 12.39 -23.35 20.14
C LYS A 36 12.64 -21.89 19.75
N LYS A 37 13.78 -21.30 20.12
CA LYS A 37 14.14 -19.91 19.76
C LYS A 37 14.20 -19.70 18.24
N VAL A 38 14.73 -20.66 17.49
CA VAL A 38 14.78 -20.64 16.02
C VAL A 38 13.37 -20.66 15.42
N LYS A 39 12.49 -21.56 15.88
CA LYS A 39 11.08 -21.62 15.44
C LYS A 39 10.30 -20.35 15.80
N ASP A 40 10.49 -19.80 17.01
CA ASP A 40 9.89 -18.53 17.43
C ASP A 40 10.37 -17.34 16.58
N TYR A 41 11.64 -17.35 16.14
CA TYR A 41 12.20 -16.33 15.25
C TYR A 41 11.63 -16.42 13.84
N ASP A 42 11.53 -17.62 13.28
CA ASP A 42 10.94 -17.82 11.95
C ASP A 42 9.46 -17.42 11.91
N ALA A 43 8.66 -17.89 12.88
CA ALA A 43 7.27 -17.47 13.03
C ALA A 43 7.12 -15.94 13.22
N TYR A 44 8.12 -15.26 13.78
CA TYR A 44 8.19 -13.81 13.85
C TYR A 44 8.53 -13.17 12.48
N ARG A 45 9.52 -13.68 11.74
CA ARG A 45 9.86 -13.22 10.37
C ARG A 45 8.64 -13.31 9.45
N THR A 46 7.95 -14.43 9.43
CA THR A 46 6.73 -14.64 8.62
C THR A 46 5.60 -13.67 9.00
N LYS A 47 5.53 -13.22 10.26
CA LYS A 47 4.61 -12.13 10.68
C LYS A 47 5.07 -10.75 10.18
N VAL A 48 6.38 -10.49 10.11
CA VAL A 48 6.95 -9.25 9.54
C VAL A 48 6.72 -9.19 8.03
N GLU A 49 7.03 -10.25 7.28
CA GLU A 49 6.82 -10.34 5.83
C GLU A 49 5.37 -10.06 5.44
N ARG A 50 4.41 -10.74 6.09
CA ARG A 50 2.97 -10.49 5.89
C ARG A 50 2.55 -9.05 6.23
N GLN A 51 3.23 -8.38 7.16
CA GLN A 51 2.97 -6.95 7.41
C GLN A 51 3.52 -6.08 6.28
N GLU A 52 4.71 -6.40 5.76
CA GLU A 52 5.30 -5.68 4.63
C GLU A 52 4.47 -5.88 3.36
N ASP A 53 3.83 -7.03 3.15
CA ASP A 53 2.88 -7.25 2.04
C ASP A 53 1.66 -6.34 2.14
N LYS A 54 1.07 -6.23 3.33
CA LYS A 54 -0.02 -5.30 3.64
C LYS A 54 0.44 -3.85 3.45
N ALA A 55 1.64 -3.49 3.89
CA ALA A 55 2.23 -2.17 3.66
C ALA A 55 2.36 -1.86 2.16
N ARG A 56 2.83 -2.82 1.34
CA ARG A 56 2.88 -2.68 -0.12
C ARG A 56 1.47 -2.52 -0.72
N LYS A 57 0.44 -3.24 -0.23
CA LYS A 57 -0.97 -3.03 -0.66
C LYS A 57 -1.48 -1.63 -0.30
N ALA A 58 -1.24 -1.14 0.92
CA ALA A 58 -1.63 0.20 1.36
C ALA A 58 -0.97 1.30 0.51
N VAL A 59 0.34 1.19 0.26
CA VAL A 59 1.08 2.13 -0.61
C VAL A 59 0.53 2.12 -2.04
N ARG A 60 0.22 0.95 -2.62
CA ARG A 60 -0.44 0.87 -3.93
C ARG A 60 -1.80 1.57 -3.94
N PHE A 61 -2.64 1.35 -2.92
CA PHE A 61 -3.93 2.04 -2.83
C PHE A 61 -3.77 3.56 -2.75
N ALA A 62 -2.90 4.07 -1.87
CA ALA A 62 -2.73 5.51 -1.69
C ALA A 62 -2.15 6.20 -2.94
N LYS A 63 -1.25 5.53 -3.67
CA LYS A 63 -0.74 6.03 -4.97
C LYS A 63 -1.87 6.21 -6.00
N LYS A 64 -2.87 5.33 -6.03
CA LYS A 64 -4.07 5.50 -6.87
C LYS A 64 -4.97 6.69 -6.48
N GLN A 65 -4.73 7.34 -5.34
CA GLN A 65 -5.51 8.52 -4.90
C GLN A 65 -4.84 9.85 -5.24
N ILE A 66 -3.62 9.85 -5.79
CA ILE A 66 -2.90 11.08 -6.18
C ILE A 66 -3.76 11.90 -7.15
N GLY A 67 -3.76 13.22 -6.97
CA GLY A 67 -4.58 14.16 -7.73
C GLY A 67 -6.01 14.37 -7.19
N LYS A 68 -6.53 13.49 -6.32
CA LYS A 68 -7.84 13.71 -5.69
C LYS A 68 -7.82 14.93 -4.74
N PRO A 69 -8.90 15.72 -4.66
CA PRO A 69 -8.95 16.91 -3.82
C PRO A 69 -8.89 16.56 -2.33
N TYR A 70 -8.30 17.47 -1.55
CA TYR A 70 -8.46 17.46 -0.11
C TYR A 70 -9.86 17.96 0.28
N ARG A 71 -10.53 17.27 1.20
CA ARG A 71 -11.69 17.80 1.93
C ARG A 71 -11.59 17.39 3.39
N TRP A 72 -11.75 18.34 4.32
CA TRP A 72 -11.77 18.05 5.76
C TRP A 72 -12.86 17.02 6.08
N GLY A 73 -12.54 16.02 6.90
CA GLY A 73 -13.48 14.95 7.26
C GLY A 73 -13.67 13.86 6.19
N ALA A 74 -13.09 13.98 4.99
CA ALA A 74 -13.35 13.02 3.91
C ALA A 74 -12.50 11.73 3.99
N GLU A 75 -13.13 10.61 3.62
CA GLU A 75 -12.58 9.24 3.69
C GLU A 75 -12.57 8.50 2.34
N GLY A 76 -12.81 9.22 1.25
CA GLY A 76 -13.00 8.69 -0.10
C GLY A 76 -14.46 8.44 -0.48
N PRO A 77 -14.70 7.92 -1.70
CA PRO A 77 -13.70 7.68 -2.74
C PRO A 77 -13.32 8.95 -3.53
N SER A 78 -14.12 10.02 -3.46
CA SER A 78 -13.95 11.23 -4.28
C SER A 78 -12.93 12.23 -3.73
N ALA A 79 -12.81 12.34 -2.41
CA ALA A 79 -11.91 13.26 -1.70
C ALA A 79 -11.40 12.64 -0.41
N TYR A 80 -10.28 13.15 0.13
CA TYR A 80 -9.69 12.65 1.38
C TYR A 80 -9.14 13.78 2.26
N ASP A 81 -9.18 13.63 3.59
CA ASP A 81 -8.24 14.34 4.48
C ASP A 81 -6.98 13.51 4.77
N CYS A 82 -6.03 14.09 5.52
CA CYS A 82 -4.73 13.47 5.77
C CYS A 82 -4.84 12.10 6.47
N SER A 83 -5.71 11.98 7.47
CA SER A 83 -5.92 10.76 8.24
C SER A 83 -6.91 9.79 7.59
N GLY A 84 -7.91 10.31 6.88
CA GLY A 84 -8.86 9.52 6.10
C GLY A 84 -8.18 8.80 4.92
N LEU A 85 -7.22 9.45 4.25
CA LEU A 85 -6.42 8.84 3.19
C LEU A 85 -5.64 7.61 3.67
N VAL A 86 -4.86 7.76 4.76
CA VAL A 86 -4.04 6.66 5.28
C VAL A 86 -4.89 5.58 5.94
N MET A 87 -6.04 5.93 6.52
CA MET A 87 -7.02 4.97 7.04
C MET A 87 -7.63 4.13 5.91
N ALA A 88 -8.08 4.76 4.82
CA ALA A 88 -8.61 4.04 3.67
C ALA A 88 -7.54 3.12 3.02
N ALA A 89 -6.29 3.58 2.93
CA ALA A 89 -5.17 2.79 2.43
C ALA A 89 -4.87 1.54 3.27
N TRP A 90 -4.85 1.68 4.59
CA TRP A 90 -4.63 0.53 5.47
C TRP A 90 -5.87 -0.37 5.61
N ARG A 91 -7.09 0.18 5.51
CA ARG A 91 -8.34 -0.59 5.40
C ARG A 91 -8.33 -1.49 4.18
N GLU A 92 -7.93 -0.99 3.01
CA GLU A 92 -7.71 -1.79 1.80
C GLU A 92 -6.66 -2.90 2.02
N ALA A 93 -5.64 -2.64 2.82
CA ALA A 93 -4.62 -3.62 3.22
C ALA A 93 -5.08 -4.62 4.32
N GLY A 94 -6.35 -4.60 4.72
CA GLY A 94 -6.87 -5.48 5.78
C GLY A 94 -6.33 -5.15 7.17
N VAL A 95 -5.97 -3.88 7.43
CA VAL A 95 -5.58 -3.37 8.75
C VAL A 95 -6.46 -2.17 9.11
N ARG A 96 -7.34 -2.34 10.10
CA ARG A 96 -8.12 -1.23 10.64
C ARG A 96 -7.20 -0.33 11.47
N ILE A 97 -7.20 0.97 11.19
CA ILE A 97 -6.52 1.99 12.00
C ILE A 97 -7.52 3.10 12.38
N PRO A 98 -7.29 3.86 13.46
CA PRO A 98 -8.21 4.91 13.88
C PRO A 98 -8.40 6.03 12.83
N ARG A 99 -9.52 6.74 12.93
CA ARG A 99 -9.88 7.81 11.99
C ARG A 99 -9.08 9.09 12.11
N VAL A 100 -8.64 9.45 13.32
CA VAL A 100 -8.00 10.74 13.64
C VAL A 100 -6.51 10.58 13.92
N THR A 101 -5.69 11.55 13.50
CA THR A 101 -4.21 11.48 13.56
C THR A 101 -3.66 11.16 14.95
N TYR A 102 -4.19 11.79 16.00
CA TYR A 102 -3.78 11.55 17.38
C TYR A 102 -4.04 10.10 17.83
N ALA A 103 -5.18 9.53 17.44
CA ALA A 103 -5.51 8.14 17.73
C ALA A 103 -4.65 7.17 16.90
N GLN A 104 -4.39 7.47 15.62
CA GLN A 104 -3.46 6.69 14.79
C GLN A 104 -2.06 6.65 15.41
N TYR A 105 -1.53 7.78 15.90
CA TYR A 105 -0.24 7.80 16.57
C TYR A 105 -0.26 7.06 17.93
N ARG A 106 -1.34 7.23 18.72
CA ARG A 106 -1.44 6.67 20.08
C ARG A 106 -1.64 5.14 20.06
N LYS A 107 -2.65 4.65 19.34
CA LYS A 107 -3.15 3.26 19.37
C LYS A 107 -2.38 2.28 18.47
N ILE A 108 -1.38 2.74 17.70
CA ILE A 108 -0.51 1.86 16.91
C ILE A 108 0.82 1.74 17.63
N ASP A 109 1.06 0.58 18.27
CA ASP A 109 2.10 0.44 19.29
C ASP A 109 3.52 0.54 18.72
N ARG A 110 3.74 -0.01 17.52
CA ARG A 110 5.04 -0.01 16.87
C ARG A 110 5.45 1.40 16.43
N LYS A 111 6.16 2.13 17.29
CA LYS A 111 6.80 3.41 16.96
C LYS A 111 8.04 3.17 16.08
N VAL A 112 8.35 4.12 15.20
CA VAL A 112 9.47 4.06 14.24
C VAL A 112 10.30 5.33 14.31
N LYS A 113 11.63 5.17 14.40
CA LYS A 113 12.60 6.29 14.30
C LYS A 113 12.74 6.73 12.84
N LEU A 114 12.95 8.02 12.58
CA LEU A 114 13.04 8.59 11.22
C LEU A 114 13.99 7.82 10.28
N LYS A 115 15.14 7.35 10.80
CA LYS A 115 16.13 6.57 10.03
C LYS A 115 15.73 5.10 9.73
N ASN A 116 14.65 4.60 10.33
CA ASN A 116 14.17 3.22 10.21
C ASN A 116 12.84 3.12 9.44
N LEU A 117 12.44 4.20 8.73
CA LEU A 117 11.20 4.25 7.97
C LEU A 117 11.20 3.25 6.81
N LYS A 118 10.15 2.44 6.73
CA LYS A 118 9.84 1.53 5.60
C LYS A 118 8.57 2.00 4.89
N PRO A 119 8.42 1.78 3.56
CA PRO A 119 7.20 2.14 2.84
C PRO A 119 5.94 1.58 3.53
N GLY A 120 4.93 2.42 3.72
CA GLY A 120 3.72 2.12 4.50
C GLY A 120 3.69 2.69 5.92
N ASP A 121 4.86 2.99 6.52
CA ASP A 121 4.92 3.65 7.82
C ASP A 121 4.19 5.00 7.80
N LEU A 122 3.43 5.30 8.85
CA LEU A 122 2.75 6.59 8.97
C LEU A 122 3.68 7.59 9.64
N VAL A 123 3.92 8.71 8.97
CA VAL A 123 4.79 9.81 9.42
C VAL A 123 3.94 11.00 9.87
N PHE A 124 4.18 11.46 11.10
CA PHE A 124 3.39 12.53 11.72
C PHE A 124 4.19 13.82 11.79
N PHE A 125 3.50 14.95 11.68
CA PHE A 125 4.11 16.28 11.71
C PHE A 125 3.26 17.27 12.50
N ARG A 126 3.85 18.42 12.86
CA ARG A 126 3.14 19.55 13.50
C ARG A 126 2.42 19.11 14.79
N ASN A 127 3.16 18.55 15.75
CA ASN A 127 2.62 17.92 16.97
C ASN A 127 1.44 16.96 16.70
N ARG A 128 1.62 16.07 15.70
CA ARG A 128 0.62 15.08 15.24
C ARG A 128 -0.67 15.67 14.63
N GLY A 129 -0.75 16.98 14.40
CA GLY A 129 -1.81 17.63 13.62
C GLY A 129 -1.75 17.37 12.11
N HIS A 130 -0.85 16.51 11.65
CA HIS A 130 -0.82 16.02 10.27
C HIS A 130 -0.21 14.62 10.19
N VAL A 131 -0.71 13.80 9.28
CA VAL A 131 -0.16 12.49 8.94
C VAL A 131 0.04 12.35 7.44
N GLY A 132 1.03 11.57 7.04
CA GLY A 132 1.13 10.99 5.70
C GLY A 132 1.72 9.58 5.79
N MET A 133 1.85 8.90 4.67
CA MET A 133 2.43 7.57 4.58
C MET A 133 3.78 7.64 3.85
N TYR A 134 4.84 7.11 4.45
CA TYR A 134 6.15 7.02 3.83
C TYR A 134 6.11 6.07 2.62
N VAL A 135 6.81 6.43 1.54
CA VAL A 135 6.78 5.69 0.26
C VAL A 135 8.16 5.33 -0.28
N GLY A 136 9.22 5.48 0.54
CA GLY A 136 10.62 5.28 0.14
C GLY A 136 11.34 6.59 -0.20
N ASP A 137 12.67 6.54 -0.30
CA ASP A 137 13.55 7.60 -0.83
C ASP A 137 13.35 8.99 -0.20
N ASP A 138 13.18 9.04 1.12
CA ASP A 138 12.89 10.29 1.83
C ASP A 138 11.60 10.98 1.35
N ARG A 139 10.61 10.23 0.84
CA ARG A 139 9.32 10.74 0.34
C ARG A 139 8.14 10.20 1.13
N TYR A 140 7.07 11.00 1.21
CA TYR A 140 5.81 10.63 1.83
C TYR A 140 4.62 11.11 0.99
N LEU A 141 3.56 10.31 0.99
CA LEU A 141 2.29 10.58 0.31
C LEU A 141 1.27 11.08 1.34
N HIS A 142 0.56 12.17 1.02
CA HIS A 142 -0.44 12.75 1.92
C HIS A 142 -1.54 13.52 1.18
N ALA A 143 -2.67 13.73 1.87
CA ALA A 143 -3.63 14.78 1.55
C ALA A 143 -3.28 16.02 2.43
N PRO A 144 -2.77 17.11 1.86
CA PRO A 144 -2.12 18.20 2.62
C PRO A 144 -3.06 19.08 3.48
N ASN A 145 -4.01 19.78 2.85
CA ASN A 145 -4.86 20.86 3.40
C ASN A 145 -5.92 21.27 2.35
N SER A 146 -6.89 22.10 2.74
CA SER A 146 -7.94 22.62 1.85
C SER A 146 -7.37 23.37 0.64
N GLY A 147 -8.00 23.17 -0.53
CA GLY A 147 -7.58 23.77 -1.81
C GLY A 147 -6.49 22.97 -2.56
N GLU A 148 -5.75 22.11 -1.87
CA GLU A 148 -4.73 21.25 -2.48
C GLU A 148 -5.23 19.83 -2.78
N ARG A 149 -4.36 19.02 -3.41
CA ARG A 149 -4.64 17.64 -3.85
C ARG A 149 -3.69 16.63 -3.22
N VAL A 150 -4.11 15.37 -3.15
CA VAL A 150 -3.27 14.24 -2.70
C VAL A 150 -2.01 14.17 -3.57
N ARG A 151 -0.84 14.17 -2.92
CA ARG A 151 0.46 14.23 -3.60
C ARG A 151 1.57 13.54 -2.82
N ILE A 152 2.71 13.33 -3.48
CA ILE A 152 3.95 12.87 -2.85
C ILE A 152 4.88 14.07 -2.66
N ASN A 153 5.42 14.24 -1.46
CA ASN A 153 6.37 15.29 -1.11
C ASN A 153 7.65 14.71 -0.50
N LYS A 154 8.77 15.43 -0.61
CA LYS A 154 10.05 15.08 0.04
C LYS A 154 10.02 15.44 1.54
N LEU A 155 10.68 14.65 2.36
CA LEU A 155 11.05 14.92 3.76
C LEU A 155 12.25 15.88 3.79
N THR A 156 12.04 17.11 3.31
CA THR A 156 13.06 18.17 3.30
C THR A 156 13.56 18.49 4.71
N LYS A 157 14.72 19.16 4.86
CA LYS A 157 15.24 19.61 6.16
C LYS A 157 14.15 20.36 6.99
N ARG A 158 13.39 21.27 6.35
CA ARG A 158 12.24 21.98 6.96
C ARG A 158 11.14 21.03 7.43
N ARG A 159 10.82 19.98 6.66
CA ARG A 159 9.78 19.01 7.03
C ARG A 159 10.25 18.05 8.13
N LYS A 160 11.53 17.66 8.13
CA LYS A 160 12.16 16.87 9.20
C LYS A 160 12.17 17.63 10.53
N LYS A 161 12.38 18.96 10.54
CA LYS A 161 12.19 19.81 11.74
C LYS A 161 10.76 19.79 12.32
N GLN A 162 9.74 19.44 11.51
CA GLN A 162 8.34 19.35 11.95
C GLN A 162 7.93 17.92 12.35
N PHE A 163 8.83 16.94 12.26
CA PHE A 163 8.54 15.52 12.50
C PHE A 163 8.13 15.27 13.95
N ALA A 164 6.98 14.64 14.15
CA ALA A 164 6.37 14.38 15.45
C ALA A 164 6.28 12.88 15.77
N GLY A 165 7.13 12.07 15.13
CA GLY A 165 7.19 10.62 15.25
C GLY A 165 6.58 9.86 14.06
N ALA A 166 6.74 8.54 14.06
CA ALA A 166 6.16 7.64 13.08
C ALA A 166 5.71 6.32 13.72
N VAL A 167 4.78 5.62 13.08
CA VAL A 167 4.30 4.29 13.50
C VAL A 167 4.17 3.32 12.33
N ARG A 168 4.23 2.01 12.59
CA ARG A 168 4.10 0.93 11.60
C ARG A 168 2.81 0.14 11.83
N PRO A 169 1.73 0.38 11.07
CA PRO A 169 0.47 -0.35 11.24
C PRO A 169 0.61 -1.84 10.96
N GLY A 170 -0.08 -2.66 11.75
CA GLY A 170 -0.13 -4.11 11.59
C GLY A 170 1.17 -4.87 11.90
N ALA A 171 2.20 -4.21 12.44
CA ALA A 171 3.45 -4.88 12.81
C ALA A 171 3.22 -5.86 13.99
N PRO A 172 3.91 -7.01 14.01
CA PRO A 172 3.99 -7.81 15.23
C PRO A 172 4.65 -6.99 16.35
N GLU A 173 4.41 -7.42 17.59
CA GLU A 173 5.09 -6.95 18.80
C GLU A 173 6.62 -6.90 18.61
N LYS A 174 7.33 -5.96 19.25
CA LYS A 174 8.79 -5.93 19.18
C LYS A 174 9.37 -7.07 20.00
N ARG A 175 9.95 -8.06 19.31
CA ARG A 175 10.78 -9.11 19.91
C ARG A 175 12.20 -8.97 19.42
N GLU A 176 13.14 -9.16 20.34
CA GLU A 176 14.56 -9.21 20.04
C GLU A 176 15.01 -10.66 20.16
N PHE A 177 15.87 -11.07 19.23
CA PHE A 177 16.42 -12.41 19.15
C PHE A 177 17.95 -12.27 19.19
N PRO A 178 18.68 -13.20 19.82
CA PRO A 178 20.14 -13.23 19.78
C PRO A 178 20.66 -13.26 18.33
N VAL A 179 21.91 -12.90 18.08
CA VAL A 179 22.47 -12.85 16.71
C VAL A 179 22.60 -14.27 16.14
N GLU A 180 23.07 -15.18 16.98
CA GLU A 180 23.29 -16.60 16.76
C GLU A 180 22.01 -17.28 16.29
N ILE A 181 20.85 -16.95 16.88
CA ILE A 181 19.54 -17.49 16.49
C ILE A 181 19.12 -17.01 15.09
N LYS A 182 19.54 -15.80 14.66
CA LYS A 182 19.25 -15.31 13.31
C LYS A 182 20.12 -16.00 12.28
N GLU A 183 21.42 -16.05 12.53
CA GLU A 183 22.40 -16.71 11.66
C GLU A 183 22.11 -18.21 11.53
N LEU A 184 21.65 -18.86 12.61
CA LEU A 184 21.26 -20.26 12.62
C LEU A 184 19.99 -20.51 11.78
N ALA A 185 18.97 -19.64 11.89
CA ALA A 185 17.80 -19.72 11.02
C ALA A 185 18.19 -19.54 9.55
N GLU A 186 19.00 -18.54 9.23
CA GLU A 186 19.52 -18.33 7.86
C GLU A 186 20.39 -19.49 7.36
N LYS A 187 21.14 -20.17 8.25
CA LYS A 187 21.86 -21.40 7.92
C LYS A 187 20.90 -22.54 7.58
N ILE A 188 19.83 -22.72 8.37
CA ILE A 188 18.80 -23.74 8.11
C ILE A 188 18.11 -23.49 6.77
N ASP A 189 17.75 -22.24 6.47
CA ASP A 189 17.22 -21.85 5.16
C ASP A 189 18.18 -22.24 4.01
N ARG A 190 19.47 -21.89 4.11
CA ARG A 190 20.48 -22.27 3.09
C ARG A 190 20.69 -23.78 2.94
N MET A 191 20.51 -24.57 4.00
CA MET A 191 20.53 -26.04 3.92
C MET A 191 19.22 -26.62 3.36
N SER A 192 18.14 -25.84 3.36
CA SER A 192 16.83 -26.22 2.81
C SER A 192 16.73 -25.93 1.31
N GLU A 193 17.44 -24.90 0.84
CA GLU A 193 17.61 -24.57 -0.57
C GLU A 193 18.51 -25.62 -1.26
N LYS A 194 17.87 -26.66 -1.81
CA LYS A 194 18.53 -27.72 -2.59
C LYS A 194 19.46 -27.10 -3.66
N PRO A 195 20.72 -27.56 -3.83
CA PRO A 195 21.62 -27.00 -4.83
C PRO A 195 21.02 -27.08 -6.24
N ALA A 196 20.74 -25.91 -6.82
CA ALA A 196 20.33 -25.79 -8.21
C ALA A 196 21.56 -25.97 -9.12
N GLY A 197 21.84 -27.21 -9.48
CA GLY A 197 22.91 -27.57 -10.41
C GLY A 197 23.90 -28.59 -9.85
N ALA A 198 23.58 -29.87 -9.99
CA ALA A 198 24.64 -30.84 -10.25
C ALA A 198 25.24 -30.52 -11.63
N PRO A 199 26.57 -30.57 -11.83
CA PRO A 199 27.15 -30.52 -13.17
C PRO A 199 26.55 -31.64 -14.04
N PRO A 200 26.37 -31.42 -15.35
CA PRO A 200 25.94 -32.50 -16.23
C PRO A 200 26.98 -33.63 -16.18
N ASP A 201 26.53 -34.82 -15.79
CA ASP A 201 27.32 -36.03 -15.79
C ASP A 201 27.80 -36.32 -17.22
N LYS A 202 29.12 -36.25 -17.43
CA LYS A 202 29.76 -36.44 -18.74
C LYS A 202 30.12 -37.91 -19.03
N THR A 203 29.82 -38.87 -18.14
CA THR A 203 30.24 -40.27 -18.31
C THR A 203 29.15 -41.23 -18.77
N ARG A 204 27.96 -40.75 -19.18
CA ARG A 204 27.01 -41.59 -19.93
C ARG A 204 27.28 -41.60 -21.44
N THR A 205 28.30 -42.35 -21.84
CA THR A 205 28.50 -42.79 -23.22
C THR A 205 27.35 -43.73 -23.64
N PRO A 206 26.61 -43.46 -24.72
CA PRO A 206 25.80 -44.46 -25.40
C PRO A 206 26.71 -45.33 -26.27
N ALA A 207 26.68 -46.64 -26.08
CA ALA A 207 27.43 -47.58 -26.91
C ALA A 207 26.73 -47.80 -28.25
N ASP A 208 27.41 -47.40 -29.32
CA ASP A 208 27.63 -48.16 -30.57
C ASP A 208 26.45 -48.50 -31.53
N PRO A 209 26.74 -48.78 -32.82
CA PRO A 209 25.93 -48.23 -33.91
C PRO A 209 25.39 -49.27 -34.94
N HIS A 210 24.97 -48.75 -36.10
CA HIS A 210 24.54 -49.41 -37.35
C HIS A 210 23.04 -49.75 -37.50
N PHE A 211 22.34 -48.99 -38.36
CA PHE A 211 22.12 -49.47 -39.74
C PHE A 211 21.96 -48.32 -40.75
N ALA A 212 22.18 -48.64 -42.02
CA ALA A 212 22.18 -47.81 -43.23
C ALA A 212 20.72 -47.60 -43.77
N GLN A 213 20.35 -46.83 -44.81
CA GLN A 213 20.95 -45.82 -45.71
C GLN A 213 19.84 -45.31 -46.68
N HIS A 214 19.94 -44.07 -47.21
CA HIS A 214 19.23 -43.52 -48.42
C HIS A 214 17.66 -43.49 -48.41
N ALA A 215 16.92 -42.62 -49.14
CA ALA A 215 17.23 -41.71 -50.27
C ALA A 215 16.39 -40.39 -50.27
N SER A 216 16.74 -39.44 -51.16
CA SER A 216 16.14 -38.10 -51.41
C SER A 216 14.92 -38.14 -52.38
N PRO A 217 14.36 -37.03 -52.95
CA PRO A 217 14.36 -35.57 -52.65
C PRO A 217 12.92 -34.94 -52.62
N PRO A 218 12.71 -33.60 -52.47
CA PRO A 218 11.37 -32.99 -52.35
C PRO A 218 10.81 -32.33 -53.64
N PRO A 219 9.48 -32.09 -53.76
CA PRO A 219 8.88 -31.22 -54.78
C PRO A 219 8.54 -29.79 -54.27
N ALA A 220 8.28 -28.88 -55.21
CA ALA A 220 8.39 -27.41 -55.03
C ALA A 220 7.05 -26.62 -54.98
N LYS A 221 7.15 -25.30 -54.74
CA LYS A 221 6.07 -24.29 -54.90
C LYS A 221 5.87 -23.90 -56.37
N PRO A 222 4.67 -23.42 -56.76
CA PRO A 222 4.56 -22.09 -57.41
C PRO A 222 3.25 -21.34 -56.97
N PRO A 223 2.80 -20.25 -57.65
CA PRO A 223 3.39 -18.91 -57.60
C PRO A 223 2.39 -17.78 -57.22
N ILE A 224 2.79 -16.52 -57.45
CA ILE A 224 2.14 -15.25 -57.08
C ILE A 224 0.93 -14.90 -57.99
N GLY A 225 -0.08 -14.20 -57.45
CA GLY A 225 -1.16 -13.56 -58.23
C GLY A 225 -1.96 -12.49 -57.46
N SER A 226 -1.60 -11.21 -57.66
CA SER A 226 -2.44 -10.00 -57.50
C SER A 226 -2.74 -9.44 -58.92
N PRO A 227 -3.63 -8.44 -59.19
CA PRO A 227 -4.07 -7.34 -58.31
C PRO A 227 -5.52 -6.78 -58.53
N ALA A 228 -5.78 -5.57 -58.01
CA ALA A 228 -6.88 -4.61 -58.28
C ALA A 228 -8.31 -5.04 -57.84
N GLY A 229 -9.25 -4.14 -57.50
CA GLY A 229 -9.26 -2.69 -57.21
C GLY A 229 -10.25 -2.42 -56.04
N ASP A 230 -10.61 -1.23 -55.60
CA ASP A 230 -10.38 0.14 -56.07
C ASP A 230 -10.26 1.11 -54.89
N ALA A 231 -9.64 2.27 -55.12
CA ALA A 231 -9.65 3.39 -54.19
C ALA A 231 -10.62 4.48 -54.68
N GLN A 232 -11.42 5.08 -53.78
CA GLN A 232 -12.03 6.38 -54.03
C GLN A 232 -11.89 7.29 -52.81
N HIS A 233 -11.33 8.48 -53.06
CA HIS A 233 -11.23 9.60 -52.13
C HIS A 233 -12.58 10.35 -52.02
N ALA A 234 -12.86 10.92 -50.84
CA ALA A 234 -13.48 12.24 -50.72
C ALA A 234 -13.19 12.85 -49.34
N GLU A 235 -12.77 14.12 -49.31
CA GLU A 235 -12.60 14.93 -48.09
C GLU A 235 -13.92 15.57 -47.61
N PRO A 236 -13.99 16.09 -46.37
CA PRO A 236 -15.23 16.62 -45.78
C PRO A 236 -15.40 18.15 -45.98
N PRO A 237 -16.63 18.67 -46.05
CA PRO A 237 -16.93 20.08 -45.81
C PRO A 237 -17.36 20.38 -44.37
N ALA A 238 -17.22 21.65 -43.97
CA ALA A 238 -17.28 22.11 -42.57
C ALA A 238 -18.68 22.52 -42.07
N ARG A 239 -18.77 22.73 -40.73
CA ARG A 239 -19.85 23.49 -40.07
C ARG A 239 -19.98 24.91 -40.64
N PRO A 240 -21.20 25.47 -40.64
CA PRO A 240 -21.49 26.54 -39.66
C PRO A 240 -22.91 26.48 -39.06
N GLY A 241 -23.16 27.24 -37.98
CA GLY A 241 -24.53 27.52 -37.50
C GLY A 241 -24.74 27.52 -35.97
N LYS A 242 -24.70 28.72 -35.38
CA LYS A 242 -25.53 29.10 -34.22
C LYS A 242 -26.51 30.17 -34.69
N PRO A 243 -27.73 30.23 -34.13
CA PRO A 243 -28.24 31.52 -33.66
C PRO A 243 -28.59 31.53 -32.17
N ASN A 244 -28.73 32.73 -31.62
CA ASN A 244 -29.17 32.98 -30.23
C ASN A 244 -30.70 32.98 -30.13
N HIS A 245 -31.27 32.83 -28.93
CA HIS A 245 -31.91 33.93 -28.19
C HIS A 245 -32.50 33.44 -26.83
N ALA A 246 -32.67 34.37 -25.90
CA ALA A 246 -33.23 34.19 -24.56
C ALA A 246 -34.60 34.92 -24.46
N PRO A 247 -35.15 35.25 -23.28
CA PRO A 247 -35.55 34.41 -22.15
C PRO A 247 -37.08 34.50 -21.87
N ALA A 248 -37.67 33.50 -21.19
CA ALA A 248 -39.11 33.47 -20.87
C ALA A 248 -39.46 33.84 -19.40
N LYS A 249 -40.71 34.30 -19.22
CA LYS A 249 -41.38 34.84 -18.02
C LYS A 249 -42.80 34.21 -17.91
N ASN A 250 -43.56 34.28 -16.82
CA ASN A 250 -43.46 35.01 -15.53
C ASN A 250 -44.07 34.13 -14.38
N PRO A 251 -44.17 34.59 -13.11
CA PRO A 251 -44.76 33.86 -11.96
C PRO A 251 -46.29 34.21 -11.81
N PRO A 252 -47.01 34.18 -10.65
CA PRO A 252 -46.64 33.87 -9.23
C PRO A 252 -47.68 33.18 -8.28
N SER A 253 -47.22 32.89 -7.05
CA SER A 253 -47.89 33.17 -5.74
C SER A 253 -46.82 33.01 -4.63
N GLU A 254 -46.28 34.05 -3.97
CA GLU A 254 -46.82 34.76 -2.78
C GLU A 254 -47.29 33.79 -1.67
N HIS A 255 -46.86 33.85 -0.39
CA HIS A 255 -46.49 34.95 0.53
C HIS A 255 -45.40 34.46 1.56
N HIS A 256 -44.74 35.23 2.45
CA HIS A 256 -44.77 36.64 2.88
C HIS A 256 -43.39 37.07 3.48
N SER A 257 -43.00 38.35 3.29
CA SER A 257 -42.15 39.26 4.13
C SER A 257 -41.05 38.75 5.09
N GLY A 258 -39.87 39.39 5.21
CA GLY A 258 -39.38 40.67 4.67
C GLY A 258 -37.85 40.84 4.80
N LYS A 259 -37.21 41.69 3.98
CA LYS A 259 -36.72 43.06 4.34
C LYS A 259 -35.62 43.06 5.44
N MET A 260 -34.42 43.62 5.30
CA MET A 260 -33.83 44.53 4.28
C MET A 260 -32.30 44.37 4.17
N ALA A 261 -31.76 44.89 3.06
CA ALA A 261 -30.39 44.90 2.58
C ALA A 261 -29.31 45.61 3.45
N ALA A 262 -28.03 45.31 3.18
CA ALA A 262 -26.98 46.31 2.88
C ALA A 262 -25.66 45.69 2.34
N LYS A 263 -24.75 46.53 1.84
CA LYS A 263 -23.55 46.19 1.04
C LYS A 263 -22.26 46.04 1.87
N ALA A 264 -21.36 45.20 1.32
CA ALA A 264 -19.91 45.38 1.18
C ALA A 264 -18.93 45.28 2.39
N ALA A 265 -17.87 44.48 2.13
CA ALA A 265 -16.47 44.62 2.53
C ALA A 265 -16.12 45.10 3.97
N GLY A 266 -15.66 44.15 4.80
CA GLY A 266 -14.97 44.40 6.07
C GLY A 266 -13.95 43.31 6.39
N THR A 267 -12.79 43.68 6.93
CA THR A 267 -11.66 42.79 7.23
C THR A 267 -11.94 41.87 8.41
N TYR A 268 -11.68 40.56 8.27
CA TYR A 268 -11.77 39.63 9.40
C TYR A 268 -10.47 39.61 10.23
N HIS A 269 -10.53 40.22 11.41
CA HIS A 269 -9.54 40.01 12.48
C HIS A 269 -9.76 38.66 13.17
N TRP A 270 -8.67 38.05 13.65
CA TRP A 270 -8.74 36.87 14.52
C TRP A 270 -9.04 37.29 15.97
N PRO A 271 -10.11 36.79 16.61
CA PRO A 271 -10.29 36.96 18.05
C PRO A 271 -9.32 36.09 18.83
N THR A 272 -8.77 36.64 19.90
CA THR A 272 -7.92 35.97 20.88
C THR A 272 -8.70 34.97 21.75
N ARG A 273 -7.97 34.06 22.40
CA ARG A 273 -8.52 32.97 23.22
C ARG A 273 -9.11 33.48 24.54
N PRO A 274 -10.24 32.91 25.01
CA PRO A 274 -10.48 32.75 26.44
C PRO A 274 -9.78 31.48 26.98
N ALA A 275 -9.57 31.44 28.30
CA ALA A 275 -8.93 30.32 29.01
C ALA A 275 -9.97 29.34 29.58
N GLY A 276 -9.54 28.11 29.90
CA GLY A 276 -10.32 27.11 30.64
C GLY A 276 -11.30 26.30 29.80
N PHE A 277 -10.88 25.13 29.31
CA PHE A 277 -11.79 24.03 28.98
C PHE A 277 -11.03 22.69 28.99
N ASP A 278 -11.29 21.84 29.98
CA ASP A 278 -10.63 20.56 30.16
C ASP A 278 -11.24 19.47 29.27
N TYR A 279 -10.38 18.73 28.57
CA TYR A 279 -10.79 17.70 27.61
C TYR A 279 -10.74 16.28 28.21
N TRP A 280 -11.33 16.11 29.40
CA TRP A 280 -11.42 14.84 30.14
C TRP A 280 -12.87 14.50 30.54
N ALA A 281 -13.68 14.02 29.58
CA ALA A 281 -14.81 13.07 29.78
C ALA A 281 -15.69 12.96 28.52
N ALA A 282 -15.37 12.05 27.57
CA ALA A 282 -16.30 11.73 26.45
C ALA A 282 -15.94 10.46 25.61
N VAL A 283 -15.48 9.34 26.20
CA VAL A 283 -15.57 8.00 25.54
C VAL A 283 -15.72 6.90 26.60
N ALA A 284 -16.91 6.77 27.19
CA ALA A 284 -17.20 5.72 28.19
C ALA A 284 -18.70 5.35 28.31
N GLN A 285 -19.42 5.18 27.18
CA GLN A 285 -20.74 4.51 27.20
C GLN A 285 -20.96 3.68 25.93
N SER A 286 -20.80 2.35 26.04
CA SER A 286 -21.50 1.34 25.22
C SER A 286 -21.11 -0.07 25.69
N ALA A 287 -21.58 -0.45 26.88
CA ALA A 287 -21.60 -1.83 27.36
C ALA A 287 -22.76 -1.99 28.35
N ALA A 288 -23.83 -2.68 27.94
CA ALA A 288 -24.89 -3.10 28.84
C ALA A 288 -24.47 -4.41 29.53
N PRO A 289 -24.71 -4.60 30.83
CA PRO A 289 -24.43 -5.86 31.51
C PRO A 289 -25.52 -6.90 31.20
N MET A 290 -25.12 -8.12 30.84
CA MET A 290 -26.01 -9.28 30.85
C MET A 290 -26.13 -9.80 32.29
N THR A 291 -27.35 -10.04 32.74
CA THR A 291 -27.64 -10.66 34.03
C THR A 291 -27.62 -12.18 33.94
N ALA A 292 -26.98 -12.84 34.91
CA ALA A 292 -27.09 -14.27 35.16
C ALA A 292 -27.12 -14.51 36.69
N PRO A 293 -27.78 -15.57 37.19
CA PRO A 293 -28.36 -15.55 38.53
C PRO A 293 -27.53 -16.22 39.63
N GLY A 294 -27.67 -15.66 40.85
CA GLY A 294 -27.98 -16.43 42.06
C GLY A 294 -26.92 -17.39 42.63
N HIS A 295 -26.14 -16.88 43.59
CA HIS A 295 -25.65 -17.70 44.71
C HIS A 295 -25.70 -16.90 46.02
N ARG A 296 -26.40 -17.44 47.02
CA ARG A 296 -26.31 -16.99 48.43
C ARG A 296 -25.24 -17.79 49.15
N PRO A 297 -24.65 -17.22 50.21
CA PRO A 297 -24.38 -18.03 51.40
C PRO A 297 -24.91 -17.37 52.68
N HIS A 298 -25.36 -18.23 53.61
CA HIS A 298 -25.85 -17.98 54.97
C HIS A 298 -27.16 -17.21 55.11
#